data_AF-A0A3C0WYL8-F1
#
_entry.id   AF-A0A3C0WYL8-F1
#
_cell.length_a   1.000
_cell.length_b   1.000
_cell.length_c   1.000
_cell.angle_alpha   90.00
_cell.angle_beta   90.00
_cell.angle_gamma   90.00
#
_symmetry.space_group_name_H-M   'P 1'
#
loop_
_entity.id
_entity.type
_entity.pdbx_description
1 polymer ?
#
loop_
_entity_poly.entity_id
_entity_poly.type
_entity_poly.pdbx_seq_one_letter_code
_entity_poly.pdbx_strand_id
1 'polypeptide(L)' 'MKEIHFTKMHGIGNDYIYIDCFKEKVEDPAYLAKIMSPRRTSVGSDGVILICPSDTADAKMRMFNLDGSEGKMCG' A
#
# COMPACT_ATOMS: atom_id res chain seq x y z
N MET A 1 -14.46 3.39 13.72
CA MET A 1 -13.17 3.14 13.05
C MET A 1 -13.48 2.34 11.79
N LYS A 2 -12.84 2.65 10.66
CA LYS A 2 -13.07 1.93 9.40
C LYS A 2 -12.07 0.78 9.31
N GLU A 3 -12.56 -0.43 9.15
CA GLU A 3 -11.73 -1.59 8.84
C GLU A 3 -11.33 -1.53 7.36
N ILE A 4 -10.12 -2.00 7.04
CA ILE A 4 -9.63 -2.09 5.67
C ILE A 4 -9.08 -3.48 5.43
N HIS A 5 -9.58 -4.15 4.40
CA HIS A 5 -9.03 -5.44 4.01
C HIS A 5 -7.73 -5.23 3.23
N PHE A 6 -6.72 -6.01 3.59
CA PHE A 6 -5.42 -5.96 2.95
C PHE A 6 -4.83 -7.37 2.81
N THR A 7 -3.87 -7.51 1.90
CA THR A 7 -3.02 -8.71 1.79
C THR A 7 -1.58 -8.30 2.02
N LYS A 8 -0.87 -8.95 2.92
CA LYS A 8 0.57 -8.73 3.09
C LYS A 8 1.34 -9.73 2.27
N MET A 9 2.25 -9.26 1.42
CA MET A 9 3.09 -10.09 0.57
C MET A 9 4.53 -9.61 0.64
N HIS A 10 5.47 -10.48 0.29
CA HIS A 10 6.88 -10.12 0.19
C HIS A 10 7.52 -10.74 -1.04
N GLY A 11 8.57 -10.10 -1.55
CA GLY A 11 9.45 -10.62 -2.59
C GLY A 11 10.90 -10.27 -2.28
N ILE A 12 11.77 -11.28 -2.20
CA ILE A 12 13.23 -11.10 -1.97
C ILE A 12 13.54 -10.15 -0.79
N GLY A 13 12.77 -10.27 0.29
CA GLY A 13 12.97 -9.49 1.52
C GLY A 13 12.33 -8.10 1.53
N ASN A 14 11.75 -7.63 0.42
CA ASN A 14 10.92 -6.42 0.41
C ASN A 14 9.45 -6.79 0.62
N ASP A 15 8.83 -6.31 1.70
CA ASP A 15 7.44 -6.61 2.07
C ASP A 15 6.51 -5.39 1.98
N TYR A 16 5.34 -5.58 1.37
CA TYR A 16 4.32 -4.54 1.24
C TYR A 16 2.96 -5.01 1.72
N ILE A 17 2.15 -4.05 2.16
CA ILE A 17 0.72 -4.21 2.40
C ILE A 17 -0.01 -3.81 1.13
N TYR A 18 -0.72 -4.76 0.52
CA TYR A 18 -1.47 -4.56 -0.71
C TYR A 18 -2.94 -4.30 -0.40
N ILE A 19 -3.50 -3.28 -1.03
CA ILE A 19 -4.91 -2.91 -0.90
C ILE A 19 -5.54 -2.88 -2.29
N ASP A 20 -6.63 -3.62 -2.43
CA ASP A 20 -7.45 -3.68 -3.64
C ASP A 20 -8.40 -2.47 -3.69
N CYS A 21 -8.01 -1.42 -4.43
CA CYS A 21 -8.81 -0.21 -4.57
C CYS A 21 -9.97 -0.34 -5.57
N PHE A 22 -10.24 -1.53 -6.11
CA PHE A 22 -11.52 -1.81 -6.77
C PHE A 22 -12.64 -2.06 -5.74
N LYS A 23 -12.28 -2.48 -4.52
CA LYS A 23 -13.21 -2.78 -3.42
C LYS A 23 -13.09 -1.76 -2.28
N GLU A 24 -11.89 -1.28 -2.01
CA GLU A 24 -11.60 -0.39 -0.90
C GLU A 24 -11.38 1.06 -1.35
N LYS A 25 -12.01 2.01 -0.65
CA LYS A 25 -11.71 3.44 -0.83
C LYS A 25 -10.69 3.90 0.20
N VAL A 26 -9.50 4.29 -0.28
CA VAL A 26 -8.42 4.90 0.51
C VAL A 26 -8.37 6.40 0.24
N GLU A 27 -8.67 7.22 1.25
CA GLU A 27 -8.75 8.68 1.11
C GLU A 27 -7.38 9.36 1.26
N ASP A 28 -6.55 8.87 2.18
CA ASP A 28 -5.18 9.36 2.40
C ASP A 28 -4.19 8.18 2.43
N PRO A 29 -3.65 7.79 1.25
CA PRO A 29 -2.68 6.71 1.15
C PRO A 29 -1.38 6.97 1.91
N ALA A 30 -0.94 8.23 1.97
CA ALA A 30 0.31 8.61 2.63
C ALA A 30 0.19 8.46 4.14
N TYR A 31 -0.93 8.91 4.71
CA TYR A 31 -1.24 8.66 6.12
C TYR A 31 -1.39 7.17 6.41
N LEU A 32 -2.09 6.44 5.53
CA LEU A 32 -2.28 5.00 5.69
C LEU A 32 -0.94 4.26 5.75
N ALA A 33 -0.01 4.59 4.86
CA ALA A 33 1.34 4.01 4.88
C ALA A 33 2.06 4.29 6.20
N LYS A 34 2.01 5.53 6.71
CA LYS A 34 2.64 5.92 7.98
C LYS A 34 2.08 5.18 9.20
N ILE A 35 0.80 4.78 9.19
CA ILE A 35 0.18 4.10 10.34
C ILE A 35 0.23 2.57 10.24
N MET A 36 0.29 2.01 9.03
CA MET A 36 0.27 0.55 8.81
C MET A 36 1.67 -0.07 8.66
N SER A 37 2.67 0.72 8.26
CA SER A 37 4.03 0.23 7.99
C SER A 37 4.97 0.18 9.21
N PRO A 38 4.80 0.95 10.31
CA PRO A 38 5.68 0.85 11.48
C PRO A 38 5.67 -0.55 12.10
N ARG A 39 6.83 -1.20 12.09
CA ARG A 39 6.98 -2.54 12.70
C ARG A 39 6.74 -2.47 14.22
N ARG A 40 6.30 -3.59 14.80
CA ARG A 40 6.03 -3.81 16.25
C ARG A 40 4.74 -3.19 16.81
N THR A 41 4.24 -2.09 16.24
CA THR A 41 3.01 -1.41 16.72
C THR A 41 1.86 -1.45 15.72
N SER A 42 2.13 -1.91 14.50
CA SER A 42 1.14 -2.10 13.45
C SER A 42 1.43 -3.39 12.67
N VAL A 43 0.81 -3.57 11.51
CA VAL A 43 1.03 -4.72 10.63
C VAL A 43 2.53 -4.83 10.24
N GLY A 44 3.17 -3.70 10.01
CA GLY A 44 4.58 -3.59 9.66
C GLY A 44 4.86 -3.94 8.21
N SER A 45 5.61 -3.13 7.47
CA SER A 45 6.05 -3.38 6.09
C SER A 45 7.08 -2.33 5.65
N ASP A 46 7.66 -2.49 4.47
CA ASP A 46 8.47 -1.45 3.83
C ASP A 46 7.61 -0.33 3.21
N GLY A 47 6.30 -0.60 3.04
CA GLY A 47 5.31 0.38 2.64
C GLY A 47 3.93 -0.21 2.34
N VAL A 48 3.13 0.56 1.60
CA VAL A 48 1.79 0.18 1.12
C VAL A 48 1.75 0.27 -0.40
N ILE A 49 1.14 -0.73 -1.04
CA ILE A 49 0.84 -0.74 -2.46
C ILE A 49 -0.67 -0.71 -2.65
N LEU A 50 -1.15 0.25 -3.45
CA LEU A 50 -2.54 0.32 -3.89
C LEU A 50 -2.65 -0.24 -5.31
N ILE A 51 -3.60 -1.16 -5.49
CA ILE A 51 -3.99 -1.72 -6.79
C ILE A 51 -5.25 -0.96 -7.22
N CYS A 52 -5.09 0.05 -8.07
CA CYS A 52 -6.15 0.98 -8.46
C CYS A 52 -6.71 0.67 -9.86
N PRO A 53 -7.95 1.12 -10.15
CA PRO A 53 -8.42 1.24 -11.52
C PRO A 53 -7.48 2.09 -12.39
N SER A 54 -7.43 1.77 -13.67
CA SER A 54 -6.63 2.47 -14.68
C SER A 54 -7.43 2.66 -15.96
N ASP A 55 -7.24 3.79 -16.63
CA ASP A 55 -7.89 4.07 -17.91
C ASP A 55 -7.11 3.48 -19.11
N THR A 56 -5.86 3.02 -18.88
CA THR A 56 -4.93 2.64 -19.96
C THR A 56 -4.27 1.26 -19.76
N ALA A 57 -4.58 0.56 -18.67
CA ALA A 57 -4.02 -0.76 -18.36
C ALA A 57 -5.03 -1.56 -17.50
N ASP A 58 -4.75 -2.84 -17.25
CA ASP A 58 -5.64 -3.69 -16.41
C ASP A 58 -5.73 -3.18 -14.96
N ALA A 59 -4.65 -2.58 -14.44
CA ALA A 59 -4.61 -1.92 -13.14
C ALA A 59 -3.50 -0.86 -13.08
N LYS A 60 -3.62 0.08 -12.14
CA LYS A 60 -2.61 1.07 -11.80
C LYS A 60 -2.02 0.76 -10.42
N MET A 61 -0.71 0.61 -10.36
CA MET A 61 0.01 0.51 -9.09
C MET A 61 0.35 1.91 -8.56
N ARG A 62 0.09 2.15 -7.28
CA ARG A 62 0.64 3.30 -6.52
C ARG A 62 1.37 2.77 -5.30
N MET A 63 2.63 3.14 -5.13
CA MET A 63 3.47 2.65 -4.04
C MET A 63 3.84 3.79 -3.09
N PHE A 64 3.61 3.58 -1.80
CA PHE A 64 3.90 4.51 -0.73
C PHE A 64 4.91 3.90 0.21
N ASN A 65 6.01 4.61 0.45
CA ASN A 65 7.02 4.20 1.42
C ASN A 65 6.49 4.33 2.85
N LEU A 66 7.21 3.73 3.81
CA LEU A 66 6.88 3.81 5.24
C LEU A 66 6.73 5.25 5.79
N ASP A 67 7.39 6.23 5.16
CA ASP A 67 7.33 7.65 5.52
C ASP A 67 6.18 8.40 4.84
N GLY A 68 5.33 7.68 4.09
CA GLY A 68 4.19 8.19 3.34
C GLY A 68 4.53 8.85 2.01
N SER A 69 5.82 8.92 1.61
CA SER A 69 6.18 9.41 0.28
C SER A 69 5.71 8.45 -0.82
N GLU A 70 5.14 8.98 -1.91
CA GLU A 70 4.78 8.17 -3.08
C GLU A 70 6.04 7.95 -3.94
N GLY A 71 6.46 6.69 -4.03
CA GLY A 71 7.63 6.28 -4.79
C GLY A 71 7.31 6.10 -6.27
N LYS A 72 8.30 6.35 -7.13
CA LYS A 72 8.30 5.78 -8.48
C LYS A 72 8.87 4.37 -8.38
N MET A 73 8.17 3.41 -8.95
CA MET A 73 8.57 2.01 -8.93
C MET A 73 9.89 1.83 -9.71
N CYS A 74 10.87 1.17 -9.09
CA CYS A 74 12.18 0.87 -9.65
C CYS A 74 12.42 -0.65 -9.87
N GLY A 75 11.34 -1.44 -9.96
CA GLY A 75 11.40 -2.89 -10.12
C GLY A 75 10.07 -3.50 -10.54
#